data_AF-A0A9Q0RP01-F1
#
_entry.id   AF-A0A9Q0RP01-F1
#
_cell.length_a   1.000
_cell.length_b   1.000
_cell.length_c   1.000
_cell.angle_alpha   90.00
_cell.angle_beta   90.00
_cell.angle_gamma   90.00
#
_symmetry.space_group_name_H-M   'P 1'
#
loop_
_entity.id
_entity.type
_entity.pdbx_description
1 polymer ?
#
loop_
_entity_poly.entity_id
_entity_poly.type
_entity_poly.pdbx_seq_one_letter_code
_entity_poly.pdbx_strand_id
1 'polypeptide(L)'
;MDFPLQTGSSLEDQITKYEHFIDVVLKGDLKRVSKEYEIICERVVEYMNIKTTIKTLIENKINEFKTMSDIGSNCYVKCVVPNSDMIYLDVGLNHFVQLKLEEALIFIEKRVELYNQTLETLSSK
;
A
#
# COMPACT_ATOMS: atom_id res chain seq x y z
N MET A 1 -11.66 -67.97 -0.85
CA MET A 1 -11.24 -67.27 0.39
C MET A 1 -10.63 -65.97 -0.08
N ASP A 2 -11.46 -64.95 -0.20
CA ASP A 2 -11.05 -63.62 -0.64
C ASP A 2 -10.47 -62.85 0.55
N PHE A 3 -9.19 -62.52 0.46
CA PHE A 3 -8.54 -61.56 1.35
C PHE A 3 -8.91 -60.15 0.87
N PRO A 4 -9.52 -59.28 1.69
CA PRO A 4 -9.74 -57.91 1.29
C PRO A 4 -8.41 -57.15 1.43
N LEU A 5 -7.93 -56.66 0.29
CA LEU A 5 -6.86 -55.66 0.18
C LEU A 5 -7.33 -54.37 0.84
N GLN A 6 -6.99 -54.20 2.12
CA GLN A 6 -7.24 -52.99 2.88
C GLN A 6 -6.02 -52.07 2.74
N THR A 7 -5.87 -51.43 1.59
CA THR A 7 -4.80 -50.44 1.32
C THR A 7 -5.32 -49.06 0.90
N GLY A 8 -6.64 -48.86 0.80
CA GLY A 8 -7.25 -47.60 0.34
C GLY A 8 -7.40 -46.49 1.40
N SER A 9 -7.68 -46.83 2.66
CA SER A 9 -8.07 -45.82 3.67
C SER A 9 -6.93 -44.87 4.05
N SER A 10 -5.68 -45.36 4.10
CA SER A 10 -4.52 -44.54 4.48
C SER A 10 -4.12 -43.53 3.38
N LEU A 11 -4.46 -43.80 2.11
CA LEU A 11 -4.16 -42.90 0.99
C LEU A 11 -5.21 -41.80 0.89
N GLU A 12 -6.49 -42.13 1.09
CA GLU A 12 -7.58 -41.16 1.13
C GLU A 12 -7.41 -40.17 2.30
N ASP A 13 -7.02 -40.65 3.48
CA ASP A 13 -6.74 -39.77 4.63
C ASP A 13 -5.55 -38.82 4.40
N GLN A 14 -4.55 -39.27 3.63
CA GLN A 14 -3.41 -38.43 3.23
C GLN A 14 -3.86 -37.37 2.21
N ILE A 15 -4.62 -37.77 1.19
CA ILE A 15 -5.16 -36.86 0.17
C ILE A 15 -6.03 -35.78 0.82
N THR A 16 -6.94 -36.14 1.71
CA THR A 16 -7.80 -35.16 2.42
C THR A 16 -6.97 -34.22 3.31
N LYS A 17 -5.90 -34.70 3.96
CA LYS A 17 -4.96 -33.84 4.70
C LYS A 17 -4.24 -32.86 3.79
N TYR A 18 -3.77 -33.30 2.62
CA TYR A 18 -3.10 -32.43 1.66
C TYR A 18 -4.07 -31.41 1.04
N GLU A 19 -5.30 -31.82 0.70
CA GLU A 19 -6.34 -30.91 0.22
C GLU A 19 -6.69 -29.86 1.27
N HIS A 20 -6.87 -30.27 2.53
CA HIS A 20 -7.13 -29.35 3.63
C HIS A 20 -5.96 -28.39 3.86
N PHE A 21 -4.73 -28.86 3.81
CA PHE A 21 -3.55 -28.02 3.96
C PHE A 21 -3.40 -27.02 2.81
N ILE A 22 -3.65 -27.44 1.58
CA ILE A 22 -3.64 -26.56 0.40
C ILE A 22 -4.72 -25.48 0.52
N ASP A 23 -5.95 -25.87 0.88
CA ASP A 23 -7.09 -24.94 0.88
C ASP A 23 -7.10 -24.01 2.08
N VAL A 24 -6.72 -24.49 3.26
CA VAL A 24 -6.79 -23.70 4.49
C VAL A 24 -5.51 -22.93 4.75
N VAL A 25 -4.34 -23.53 4.50
CA VAL A 25 -3.04 -22.91 4.81
C VAL A 25 -2.49 -22.21 3.58
N LEU A 26 -2.17 -22.92 2.50
CA LEU A 26 -1.51 -22.29 1.34
C LEU A 26 -2.37 -21.21 0.68
N LYS A 27 -3.64 -21.49 0.37
CA LYS A 27 -4.53 -20.48 -0.25
C LYS A 27 -4.84 -19.33 0.72
N GLY A 28 -4.94 -19.63 2.02
CA GLY A 28 -5.17 -18.63 3.06
C GLY A 28 -3.99 -17.65 3.19
N ASP A 29 -2.78 -18.19 3.24
CA ASP A 29 -1.55 -17.42 3.37
C ASP A 29 -1.23 -16.65 2.08
N LEU A 30 -1.45 -17.25 0.91
CA LEU A 30 -1.33 -16.55 -0.37
C LEU A 30 -2.26 -15.34 -0.44
N LYS A 31 -3.51 -15.47 0.00
CA LYS A 31 -4.46 -14.34 0.05
C LYS A 31 -3.99 -13.25 1.02
N ARG A 32 -3.41 -13.61 2.17
CA ARG A 32 -2.88 -12.64 3.13
C ARG A 32 -1.69 -11.87 2.54
N VAL A 33 -0.72 -12.58 1.99
CA VAL A 33 0.45 -11.97 1.35
C VAL A 33 0.04 -11.09 0.18
N SER A 34 -0.89 -11.55 -0.67
CA SER A 34 -1.43 -10.75 -1.77
C SER A 34 -2.10 -9.46 -1.28
N LYS A 35 -2.88 -9.52 -0.20
CA LYS A 35 -3.53 -8.34 0.36
C LYS A 35 -2.54 -7.36 0.98
N GLU A 36 -1.53 -7.86 1.69
CA GLU A 36 -0.45 -7.01 2.23
C GLU A 36 0.34 -6.33 1.11
N TYR A 37 0.63 -7.07 0.03
CA TYR A 37 1.26 -6.54 -1.17
C TYR A 37 0.43 -5.40 -1.79
N GLU A 38 -0.88 -5.62 -1.98
CA GLU A 38 -1.79 -4.61 -2.52
C GLU A 38 -1.80 -3.32 -1.69
N ILE A 39 -1.86 -3.42 -0.36
CA ILE A 39 -1.86 -2.27 0.54
C ILE A 39 -0.54 -1.47 0.43
N ILE A 40 0.60 -2.15 0.34
CA ILE A 40 1.89 -1.47 0.21
C ILE A 40 2.00 -0.80 -1.17
N CYS A 41 1.55 -1.47 -2.23
CA CYS A 41 1.50 -0.89 -3.57
C CYS A 41 0.61 0.36 -3.63
N GLU A 42 -0.57 0.32 -3.03
CA GLU A 42 -1.48 1.47 -2.96
C GLU A 42 -0.80 2.67 -2.30
N ARG A 43 -0.10 2.44 -1.17
CA ARG A 43 0.70 3.48 -0.51
C ARG A 43 1.80 4.03 -1.40
N VAL A 44 2.54 3.18 -2.11
CA VAL A 44 3.58 3.63 -3.04
C VAL A 44 2.99 4.52 -4.14
N VAL A 45 1.84 4.16 -4.70
CA VAL A 45 1.13 4.97 -5.71
C VAL A 45 0.72 6.32 -5.14
N GLU A 46 0.17 6.36 -3.92
CA GLU A 46 -0.18 7.61 -3.23
C GLU A 46 1.04 8.54 -3.07
N TYR A 47 2.16 8.00 -2.59
CA TYR A 47 3.42 8.74 -2.47
C TYR A 47 3.94 9.26 -3.82
N MET A 48 3.79 8.49 -4.90
CA MET A 48 4.15 8.92 -6.26
C MET A 48 3.27 10.04 -6.78
N ASN A 49 1.97 10.01 -6.47
CA ASN A 49 1.04 11.10 -6.82
C ASN A 49 1.41 12.40 -6.09
N ILE A 50 1.74 12.32 -4.79
CA ILE A 50 2.21 13.46 -4.01
C ILE A 50 3.50 14.02 -4.61
N LYS A 51 4.48 13.15 -4.92
CA LYS A 51 5.74 13.54 -5.56
C LYS A 51 5.52 14.30 -6.88
N THR A 52 4.63 13.78 -7.72
CA THR A 52 4.32 14.38 -9.02
C THR A 52 3.66 15.75 -8.85
N THR A 53 2.72 15.86 -7.89
CA THR A 53 2.05 17.12 -7.57
C THR A 53 3.02 18.16 -7.01
N ILE A 54 3.97 17.76 -6.15
CA ILE A 54 5.01 18.66 -5.64
C ILE A 54 5.90 19.14 -6.78
N LYS A 55 6.33 18.25 -7.68
CA LYS A 55 7.17 18.62 -8.83
C LYS A 55 6.48 19.63 -9.73
N THR A 56 5.21 19.40 -10.08
CA THR A 56 4.46 20.36 -10.91
C THR A 56 4.28 21.70 -10.20
N LEU A 57 4.12 21.71 -8.86
CA LEU A 57 4.04 22.95 -8.09
C LEU A 57 5.35 23.76 -8.14
N ILE A 58 6.49 23.09 -8.00
CA ILE A 58 7.84 23.69 -8.08
C ILE A 58 8.11 24.20 -9.50
N GLU A 59 7.88 23.38 -10.53
CA GLU A 59 8.16 23.72 -11.94
C GLU A 59 7.38 24.94 -12.40
N ASN A 60 6.12 25.05 -11.99
CA ASN A 60 5.25 26.15 -12.37
C ASN A 60 5.40 27.39 -11.46
N LYS A 61 6.27 27.34 -10.42
CA LYS A 61 6.49 28.42 -9.44
C LYS A 61 5.18 29.00 -8.91
N ILE A 62 4.22 28.13 -8.62
CA ILE A 62 2.88 28.51 -8.20
C ILE A 62 2.97 28.88 -6.72
N ASN A 63 3.21 30.15 -6.42
CA ASN A 63 3.34 30.63 -5.03
C ASN A 63 1.98 30.79 -4.33
N GLU A 64 0.93 31.02 -5.13
CA GLU A 64 -0.45 31.13 -4.67
C GLU A 64 -1.36 30.37 -5.64
N PHE A 65 -2.26 29.52 -5.14
CA PHE A 65 -3.26 28.90 -5.99
C PHE A 65 -4.63 28.84 -5.33
N LYS A 66 -5.64 28.99 -6.19
CA LYS A 66 -7.06 28.92 -5.82
C LYS A 66 -7.54 27.51 -6.12
N THR A 67 -7.93 26.78 -5.09
CA THR A 67 -8.44 25.41 -5.20
C THR A 67 -9.83 25.33 -4.62
N MET A 68 -10.61 24.40 -5.13
CA MET A 68 -11.91 24.07 -4.58
C MET A 68 -11.77 22.81 -3.75
N SER A 69 -11.91 22.93 -2.43
CA SER A 69 -11.76 21.81 -1.50
C SER A 69 -13.15 21.28 -1.13
N ASP A 70 -13.32 19.95 -1.19
CA ASP A 70 -14.53 19.28 -0.73
C ASP A 70 -14.48 19.18 0.81
N ILE A 71 -15.48 19.72 1.49
CA ILE A 71 -15.61 19.67 2.95
C ILE A 71 -16.58 18.56 3.42
N GLY A 72 -17.11 17.76 2.48
CA GLY A 72 -18.04 16.65 2.72
C GLY A 72 -19.37 16.83 1.99
N SER A 73 -20.07 15.71 1.76
CA SER A 73 -21.41 15.69 1.10
C SER A 73 -21.46 16.47 -0.22
N ASN A 74 -20.39 16.40 -1.04
CA ASN A 74 -20.25 17.15 -2.29
C ASN A 74 -20.38 18.68 -2.11
N CYS A 75 -20.01 19.19 -0.94
CA CYS A 75 -19.98 20.62 -0.65
C CYS A 75 -18.56 21.14 -0.84
N TYR A 76 -18.44 22.14 -1.71
CA TYR A 76 -17.16 22.63 -2.19
C TYR A 76 -16.91 24.07 -1.74
N VAL A 77 -15.74 24.32 -1.13
CA VAL A 77 -15.33 25.66 -0.68
C VAL A 77 -14.15 26.14 -1.52
N LYS A 78 -14.17 27.42 -1.90
CA LYS A 78 -13.04 28.08 -2.54
C LYS A 78 -11.98 28.39 -1.49
N CYS A 79 -10.84 27.73 -1.60
CA CYS A 79 -9.67 27.92 -0.78
C CYS A 79 -8.61 28.69 -1.58
N VAL A 80 -7.91 29.59 -0.91
CA VAL A 80 -6.72 30.26 -1.46
C VAL A 80 -5.55 29.83 -0.58
N VAL A 81 -4.54 29.23 -1.20
CA VAL A 81 -3.29 28.89 -0.53
C VAL A 81 -2.33 30.07 -0.72
N PRO A 82 -1.99 30.83 0.33
CA PRO A 82 -1.17 32.03 0.23
C PRO A 82 0.34 31.74 0.14
N ASN A 83 0.76 30.54 0.54
CA ASN A 83 2.14 30.09 0.40
C ASN A 83 2.14 28.57 0.14
N SER A 84 2.70 28.17 -0.99
CA SER A 84 2.82 26.79 -1.45
C SER A 84 4.18 26.15 -1.15
N ASP A 85 5.13 26.88 -0.53
CA ASP A 85 6.49 26.40 -0.25
C ASP A 85 6.54 25.29 0.81
N MET A 86 5.45 25.13 1.57
CA MET A 86 5.34 24.17 2.66
C MET A 86 4.16 23.23 2.46
N ILE A 87 4.37 21.96 2.80
CA ILE A 87 3.35 20.91 2.77
C ILE A 87 3.30 20.19 4.11
N TYR A 88 2.09 19.78 4.51
CA TYR A 88 1.90 18.86 5.63
C TYR A 88 1.88 17.43 5.11
N LEU A 89 2.77 16.60 5.65
CA LEU A 89 2.86 15.19 5.31
C LEU A 89 2.59 14.33 6.55
N ASP A 90 1.76 13.30 6.40
CA ASP A 90 1.55 12.31 7.45
C ASP A 90 2.81 11.42 7.57
N VAL A 91 3.42 11.40 8.76
CA VAL A 91 4.58 10.56 9.06
C VAL A 91 4.20 9.22 9.70
N GLY A 92 2.92 9.06 10.04
CA GLY A 92 2.34 7.90 10.71
C GLY A 92 1.70 8.27 12.06
N LEU A 93 0.88 7.35 12.59
CA LEU A 93 0.19 7.52 13.88
C LEU A 93 -0.66 8.80 13.96
N ASN A 94 -1.23 9.25 12.83
CA ASN A 94 -2.01 10.49 12.75
C ASN A 94 -1.21 11.75 13.15
N HIS A 95 0.10 11.75 12.88
CA HIS A 95 0.97 12.90 13.10
C HIS A 95 1.38 13.51 11.75
N PHE A 96 1.22 14.82 11.64
CA PHE A 96 1.53 15.57 10.44
C PHE A 96 2.72 16.49 10.71
N VAL A 97 3.70 16.46 9.81
CA VAL A 97 4.89 17.32 9.88
C VAL A 97 4.86 18.31 8.73
N GLN A 98 5.11 19.57 9.05
CA GLN A 98 5.29 20.61 8.06
C GLN A 98 6.71 20.53 7.49
N LEU A 99 6.83 20.32 6.19
CA LEU A 99 8.10 20.21 5.46
C LEU A 99 8.12 21.18 4.29
N LYS A 100 9.31 21.63 3.90
CA LYS A 100 9.48 22.31 2.62
C LYS A 100 9.28 21.33 1.47
N LEU A 101 8.89 21.83 0.29
CA LEU A 101 8.70 20.97 -0.88
C LEU A 101 9.93 20.10 -1.21
N GLU A 102 11.14 20.66 -1.10
CA GLU A 102 12.40 19.92 -1.34
C GLU A 102 12.64 18.82 -0.28
N GLU A 103 12.40 19.14 1.00
CA GLU A 103 12.54 18.17 2.10
C GLU A 103 11.50 17.05 1.99
N ALA A 104 10.29 17.39 1.57
CA ALA A 104 9.21 16.43 1.31
C ALA A 104 9.59 15.46 0.17
N LEU A 105 10.23 15.93 -0.91
CA LEU A 105 10.71 15.05 -1.98
C LEU A 105 11.71 14.01 -1.45
N ILE A 106 12.67 14.44 -0.64
CA ILE A 106 13.67 13.55 -0.01
C ILE A 106 12.99 12.54 0.91
N PHE A 107 12.02 12.99 1.71
CA PHE A 107 11.26 12.12 2.61
C PHE A 107 10.47 11.05 1.84
N ILE A 108 9.77 11.46 0.78
CA ILE A 108 8.97 10.56 -0.07
C ILE A 108 9.86 9.51 -0.73
N GLU A 109 11.03 9.90 -1.25
CA GLU A 109 11.98 8.96 -1.86
C GLU A 109 12.45 7.89 -0.87
N LYS A 110 12.87 8.31 0.33
CA LYS A 110 13.26 7.37 1.40
C LYS A 110 12.12 6.45 1.81
N ARG A 111 10.89 6.97 1.88
CA ARG A 111 9.72 6.15 2.23
C ARG A 111 9.39 5.13 1.15
N VAL A 112 9.43 5.51 -0.12
CA VAL A 112 9.17 4.58 -1.22
C VAL A 112 10.26 3.51 -1.29
N GLU A 113 11.53 3.87 -1.08
CA GLU A 113 12.63 2.89 -1.03
C GLU A 113 12.38 1.84 0.07
N LEU A 114 11.99 2.28 1.27
CA LEU A 114 11.63 1.38 2.37
C LEU A 114 10.46 0.45 2.01
N TYR A 115 9.43 0.96 1.34
CA TYR A 115 8.30 0.15 0.90
C TYR A 115 8.71 -0.87 -0.17
N ASN A 116 9.56 -0.48 -1.13
CA ASN A 116 10.07 -1.40 -2.15
C ASN A 116 10.91 -2.53 -1.53
N GLN A 117 11.78 -2.23 -0.55
CA GLN A 117 12.51 -3.25 0.20
C GLN A 117 11.57 -4.21 0.94
N THR A 118 10.47 -3.70 1.48
CA THR A 118 9.44 -4.51 2.14
C THR A 118 8.74 -5.42 1.13
N LEU A 119 8.43 -4.91 -0.08
CA LEU A 119 7.85 -5.70 -1.17
C LEU A 119 8.78 -6.81 -1.66
N GLU A 120 10.09 -6.55 -1.79
CA GLU A 120 11.09 -7.57 -2.15
C GLU A 120 11.18 -8.67 -1.09
N THR A 121 11.10 -8.29 0.19
CA THR A 121 11.09 -9.25 1.31
C THR A 121 9.80 -10.08 1.33
N LEU A 122 8.66 -9.49 0.96
CA LEU A 122 7.37 -10.18 0.87
C LEU A 122 7.32 -11.13 -0.34
N SER A 123 7.96 -10.75 -1.46
CA SER A 123 8.05 -11.59 -2.66
C SER A 123 9.01 -12.78 -2.50
N SER A 124 9.88 -12.76 -1.49
CA SER A 124 10.85 -13.83 -1.21
C SER A 124 10.45 -14.76 -0.05
N LYS A 125 9.28 -14.54 0.56
CA LYS A 125 8.64 -15.44 1.53
C LYS A 125 7.69 -16.40 0.84
#